data_AF-A0A5T5W8Y9-F1
#
_entry.id   AF-A0A5T5W8Y9-F1
#
_cell.length_a   1.000
_cell.length_b   1.000
_cell.length_c   1.000
_cell.angle_alpha   90.00
_cell.angle_beta   90.00
_cell.angle_gamma   90.00
#
_symmetry.space_group_name_H-M   'P 1'
#
loop_
_entity.id
_entity.type
_entity.pdbx_description
1 polymer ?
#
loop_
_entity_poly.entity_id
_entity_poly.type
_entity_poly.pdbx_seq_one_letter_code
_entity_poly.pdbx_strand_id
1 'polypeptide(L)'
;MQMRSLSFKARARTIEHLGKGQIADCPTAVSELWKNAYDAYARDVALYTIDGDYPCGALIDNGCGMSLQQIIDNWLVVGTESKTRKNTLEENERFGLGIRKTQGEKGIGRLSAAFLSPVTFLVTKKMDNNYVALLIDWRLFENPYLSFDDVTVPFREFEKIDSLSDVLSGLLIELKKNVS
;
A
#
# COMPACT_ATOMS: atom_id res chain seq x y z
N MET A 1 45.29 0.17 -18.15
CA MET A 1 44.23 1.11 -17.71
C MET A 1 43.27 0.33 -16.82
N GLN A 2 43.08 0.74 -15.56
CA GLN A 2 42.15 0.05 -14.66
C GLN A 2 40.72 0.44 -15.03
N MET A 3 39.87 -0.54 -15.39
CA MET A 3 38.45 -0.28 -15.61
C MET A 3 37.80 0.11 -14.28
N ARG A 4 37.06 1.22 -14.29
CA ARG A 4 36.20 1.64 -13.19
C ARG A 4 34.75 1.49 -13.62
N SER A 5 33.93 0.94 -12.74
CA SER A 5 32.48 0.84 -12.89
C SER A 5 31.80 1.94 -12.05
N LEU A 6 30.66 2.40 -12.54
CA LEU A 6 29.76 3.34 -11.84
C LEU A 6 28.42 2.66 -11.62
N SER A 7 27.76 2.94 -10.50
CA SER A 7 26.40 2.47 -10.22
C SER A 7 25.37 3.57 -10.49
N PHE A 8 24.19 3.17 -10.96
CA PHE A 8 23.03 4.06 -10.97
C PHE A 8 22.55 4.32 -9.54
N LYS A 9 22.21 5.56 -9.24
CA LYS A 9 21.49 5.93 -8.01
C LYS A 9 20.05 6.27 -8.36
N ALA A 10 19.10 5.54 -7.80
CA ALA A 10 17.69 5.88 -7.89
C ALA A 10 17.37 7.00 -6.88
N ARG A 11 16.61 8.00 -7.31
CA ARG A 11 16.09 9.07 -6.44
C ARG A 11 14.66 8.71 -6.03
N ALA A 12 14.18 9.20 -4.89
CA ALA A 12 12.79 8.97 -4.45
C ALA A 12 11.76 9.36 -5.52
N ARG A 13 12.04 10.45 -6.25
CA ARG A 13 11.25 10.97 -7.37
C ARG A 13 11.07 10.01 -8.55
N THR A 14 11.82 8.92 -8.61
CA THR A 14 11.63 7.88 -9.64
C THR A 14 10.28 7.17 -9.46
N ILE A 15 9.75 7.01 -8.23
CA ILE A 15 8.39 6.45 -8.01
C ILE A 15 7.34 7.35 -8.64
N GLU A 16 7.48 8.66 -8.44
CA GLU A 16 6.52 9.64 -8.92
C GLU A 16 6.37 9.57 -10.44
N HIS A 17 7.49 9.55 -11.17
CA HIS A 17 7.49 9.45 -12.63
C HIS A 17 6.94 8.10 -13.13
N LEU A 18 7.24 7.01 -12.43
CA LEU A 18 6.68 5.69 -12.77
C LEU A 18 5.18 5.59 -12.43
N GLY A 19 4.71 6.36 -11.45
CA GLY A 19 3.36 6.28 -10.90
C GLY A 19 2.34 7.22 -11.53
N LYS A 20 2.67 8.50 -11.69
CA LYS A 20 1.73 9.55 -12.18
C LYS A 20 1.26 9.31 -13.61
N GLY A 21 1.97 8.53 -14.41
CA GLY A 21 1.58 8.16 -15.77
C GLY A 21 0.67 6.94 -15.89
N GLN A 22 0.43 6.19 -14.80
CA GLN A 22 -0.30 4.91 -14.86
C GLN A 22 -1.79 5.02 -14.46
N ILE A 23 -2.19 6.07 -13.76
CA ILE A 23 -3.57 6.29 -13.32
C ILE A 23 -4.14 7.51 -14.04
N ALA A 24 -5.17 7.30 -14.87
CA ALA A 24 -5.75 8.34 -15.70
C ALA A 24 -6.66 9.30 -14.91
N ASP A 25 -7.45 8.76 -13.97
CA ASP A 25 -8.46 9.51 -13.23
C ASP A 25 -8.85 8.83 -11.89
N CYS A 26 -9.65 9.54 -11.10
CA CYS A 26 -10.14 9.06 -9.79
C CYS A 26 -10.99 7.77 -9.91
N PRO A 27 -11.96 7.65 -10.83
CA PRO A 27 -12.68 6.39 -11.05
C PRO A 27 -11.76 5.19 -11.34
N THR A 28 -10.72 5.39 -12.14
CA THR A 28 -9.72 4.36 -12.43
C THR A 28 -8.98 3.96 -11.16
N ALA A 29 -8.53 4.93 -10.35
CA ALA A 29 -7.86 4.66 -9.08
C ALA A 29 -8.74 3.83 -8.13
N VAL A 30 -10.01 4.19 -7.98
CA VAL A 30 -10.97 3.44 -7.15
C VAL A 30 -11.19 2.03 -7.72
N SER A 31 -11.32 1.89 -9.03
CA SER A 31 -11.46 0.59 -9.71
C SER A 31 -10.27 -0.33 -9.46
N GLU A 32 -9.04 0.19 -9.50
CA GLU A 32 -7.83 -0.57 -9.18
C GLU A 32 -7.80 -1.04 -7.72
N LEU A 33 -8.25 -0.21 -6.77
CA LEU A 33 -8.41 -0.66 -5.38
C LEU A 33 -9.50 -1.73 -5.25
N TRP A 34 -10.60 -1.64 -6.00
CA TRP A 34 -11.63 -2.68 -6.05
C TRP A 34 -11.13 -4.00 -6.62
N LYS A 35 -10.29 -3.94 -7.66
CA LYS A 35 -9.61 -5.12 -8.23
C LYS A 35 -8.68 -5.78 -7.20
N ASN A 36 -8.01 -4.99 -6.35
CA ASN A 36 -7.19 -5.54 -5.27
C ASN A 36 -8.04 -6.25 -4.21
N ALA A 37 -9.17 -5.67 -3.81
CA ALA A 37 -10.12 -6.33 -2.92
C ALA A 37 -10.67 -7.63 -3.53
N TYR A 38 -10.99 -7.61 -4.83
CA TYR A 38 -11.38 -8.81 -5.57
C TYR A 38 -10.29 -9.89 -5.58
N ASP A 39 -9.05 -9.50 -5.82
CA ASP A 39 -7.88 -10.40 -5.79
C ASP A 39 -7.58 -10.93 -4.38
N ALA A 40 -7.97 -10.20 -3.34
CA ALA A 40 -7.94 -10.61 -1.94
C ALA A 40 -9.14 -11.49 -1.54
N TYR A 41 -9.98 -11.91 -2.51
CA TYR A 41 -11.15 -12.75 -2.26
C TYR A 41 -12.22 -12.11 -1.37
N ALA A 42 -12.27 -10.76 -1.33
CA ALA A 42 -13.35 -10.05 -0.66
C ALA A 42 -14.71 -10.39 -1.31
N ARG A 43 -15.73 -10.51 -0.45
CA ARG A 43 -17.14 -10.61 -0.84
C ARG A 43 -17.80 -9.24 -0.85
N ASP A 44 -17.42 -8.42 0.13
CA ASP A 44 -17.98 -7.11 0.38
C ASP A 44 -16.86 -6.10 0.37
N VAL A 45 -17.10 -4.99 -0.33
CA VAL A 45 -16.20 -3.86 -0.39
C VAL A 45 -17.06 -2.60 -0.28
N ALA A 46 -16.66 -1.67 0.57
CA ALA A 46 -17.38 -0.44 0.83
C ALA A 46 -16.46 0.76 0.63
N LEU A 47 -16.99 1.81 0.01
CA LEU A 47 -16.35 3.11 -0.09
C LEU A 47 -17.12 4.10 0.77
N TYR A 48 -16.43 4.68 1.74
CA TYR A 48 -16.92 5.80 2.54
C TYR A 48 -16.22 7.07 2.11
N THR A 49 -16.98 8.15 2.01
CA THR A 49 -16.45 9.51 1.82
C THR A 49 -16.98 10.36 2.96
N ILE A 50 -16.09 11.15 3.55
CA ILE A 50 -16.40 12.03 4.66
C ILE A 50 -16.01 13.43 4.23
N ASP A 51 -17.03 14.26 4.04
CA ASP A 51 -16.87 15.68 3.79
C ASP A 51 -16.67 16.42 5.13
N GLY A 52 -15.79 17.42 5.14
CA GLY A 52 -15.49 18.22 6.32
C GLY A 52 -14.29 19.13 6.09
N ASP A 53 -13.76 19.72 7.16
CA ASP A 53 -12.57 20.58 7.10
C ASP A 53 -11.33 19.83 6.58
N TYR A 54 -11.29 18.52 6.86
CA TYR A 54 -10.29 17.59 6.36
C TYR A 54 -11.00 16.43 5.67
N PRO A 55 -11.32 16.55 4.36
CA PRO A 55 -12.03 15.50 3.64
C PRO A 55 -11.19 14.22 3.62
N CYS A 56 -11.84 13.08 3.84
CA CYS A 56 -11.18 11.79 3.80
C CYS A 56 -12.09 10.71 3.19
N GLY A 57 -11.46 9.63 2.74
CA GLY A 57 -12.16 8.48 2.20
C GLY A 57 -11.59 7.19 2.79
N ALA A 58 -12.43 6.17 2.88
CA ALA A 58 -12.03 4.84 3.31
C ALA A 58 -12.61 3.79 2.36
N LEU A 59 -11.73 2.96 1.81
CA LEU A 59 -12.10 1.75 1.10
C LEU A 59 -11.83 0.57 2.03
N ILE A 60 -12.87 -0.21 2.32
CA ILE A 60 -12.83 -1.29 3.30
C ILE A 60 -13.32 -2.55 2.61
N ASP A 61 -12.53 -3.62 2.68
CA ASP A 61 -12.88 -4.95 2.17
C ASP A 61 -12.78 -6.02 3.26
N ASN A 62 -13.47 -7.14 3.05
CA ASN A 62 -13.41 -8.33 3.90
C ASN A 62 -12.61 -9.48 3.28
N GLY A 63 -11.58 -9.15 2.49
CA GLY A 63 -10.67 -10.12 1.90
C GLY A 63 -9.70 -10.74 2.90
N CYS A 64 -8.72 -11.49 2.38
CA CYS A 64 -7.77 -12.28 3.16
C CYS A 64 -6.74 -11.43 3.92
N GLY A 65 -6.65 -10.14 3.58
CA GLY A 65 -5.64 -9.23 4.08
C GLY A 65 -4.22 -9.66 3.71
N MET A 66 -3.27 -8.98 4.35
CA MET A 66 -1.84 -9.18 4.22
C MET A 66 -1.18 -9.28 5.60
N SER A 67 -0.17 -10.13 5.72
CA SER A 67 0.77 -10.11 6.85
C SER A 67 1.78 -8.98 6.71
N LEU A 68 2.50 -8.65 7.80
CA LEU A 68 3.60 -7.67 7.76
C LEU A 68 4.66 -8.04 6.71
N GLN A 69 5.03 -9.31 6.64
CA GLN A 69 6.01 -9.80 5.66
C GLN A 69 5.52 -9.57 4.23
N GLN A 70 4.23 -9.83 3.94
CA GLN A 70 3.65 -9.58 2.62
C GLN A 70 3.65 -8.09 2.26
N ILE A 71 3.45 -7.20 3.23
CA ILE A 71 3.55 -5.75 3.03
C ILE A 71 5.00 -5.35 2.70
N ILE A 72 5.96 -5.82 3.50
CA ILE A 72 7.38 -5.50 3.32
C ILE A 72 7.88 -5.98 1.95
N ASP A 73 7.59 -7.23 1.59
CA ASP A 73 8.16 -7.88 0.40
C ASP A 73 7.46 -7.49 -0.91
N ASN A 74 6.19 -7.07 -0.84
CA ASN A 74 5.38 -6.82 -2.04
C ASN A 74 4.85 -5.39 -2.12
N TRP A 75 4.26 -4.88 -1.03
CA TRP A 75 3.61 -3.57 -1.06
C TRP A 75 4.63 -2.43 -1.14
N LEU A 76 5.68 -2.51 -0.32
CA LEU A 76 6.74 -1.49 -0.22
C LEU A 76 7.85 -1.63 -1.27
N VAL A 77 7.93 -2.75 -2.01
CA VAL A 77 8.97 -2.95 -3.02
C VAL A 77 8.54 -2.44 -4.39
N VAL A 78 9.34 -1.56 -4.97
CA VAL A 78 9.15 -0.99 -6.32
C VAL A 78 9.99 -1.78 -7.33
N GLY A 79 9.39 -2.16 -8.46
CA GLY A 79 10.12 -2.81 -9.56
C GLY A 79 10.40 -4.30 -9.38
N THR A 80 9.64 -5.04 -8.56
CA THR A 80 9.82 -6.50 -8.47
C THR A 80 9.44 -7.18 -9.78
N GLU A 81 10.42 -7.80 -10.45
CA GLU A 81 10.20 -8.83 -11.48
C GLU A 81 9.64 -10.10 -10.82
N SER A 82 8.41 -10.02 -10.35
CA SER A 82 7.75 -11.17 -9.75
C SER A 82 7.08 -11.97 -10.86
N LYS A 83 7.90 -12.83 -11.49
CA LYS A 83 7.54 -13.95 -12.38
C LYS A 83 6.03 -14.19 -12.41
N THR A 84 5.41 -13.80 -13.53
CA THR A 84 4.12 -14.10 -14.18
C THR A 84 3.09 -15.09 -13.62
N ARG A 85 3.21 -15.66 -12.43
CA ARG A 85 2.19 -16.51 -11.79
C ARG A 85 1.97 -16.02 -10.36
N LYS A 86 0.86 -15.28 -10.13
CA LYS A 86 0.30 -15.22 -8.78
C LYS A 86 -0.02 -16.68 -8.42
N ASN A 87 0.60 -17.20 -7.37
CA ASN A 87 0.14 -18.47 -6.82
C ASN A 87 -1.32 -18.26 -6.40
N THR A 88 -2.18 -19.19 -6.78
CA THR A 88 -3.55 -19.21 -6.29
C THR A 88 -3.49 -19.23 -4.76
N LEU A 89 -4.21 -18.31 -4.12
CA LEU A 89 -4.30 -18.29 -2.66
C LEU A 89 -4.81 -19.64 -2.15
N GLU A 90 -4.36 -20.02 -0.95
CA GLU A 90 -4.74 -21.27 -0.32
C GLU A 90 -6.26 -21.33 -0.08
N GLU A 91 -6.84 -22.52 -0.01
CA GLU A 91 -8.31 -22.68 0.09
C GLU A 91 -8.93 -21.96 1.28
N ASN A 92 -8.22 -21.94 2.41
CA ASN A 92 -8.62 -21.22 3.61
C ASN A 92 -8.63 -19.68 3.43
N GLU A 93 -7.80 -19.14 2.54
CA GLU A 93 -7.74 -17.71 2.21
C GLU A 93 -8.77 -17.29 1.14
N ARG A 94 -9.46 -18.26 0.51
CA ARG A 94 -10.51 -18.00 -0.48
C ARG A 94 -11.90 -17.90 0.13
N PHE A 95 -12.06 -18.17 1.42
CA PHE A 95 -13.35 -18.11 2.13
C PHE A 95 -14.47 -18.90 1.43
N GLY A 96 -14.13 -20.09 0.93
CA GLY A 96 -15.05 -20.97 0.21
C GLY A 96 -15.45 -20.49 -1.19
N LEU A 97 -14.80 -19.44 -1.73
CA LEU A 97 -14.99 -19.00 -3.10
C LEU A 97 -14.15 -19.83 -4.07
N GLY A 98 -14.65 -19.99 -5.29
CA GLY A 98 -13.88 -20.57 -6.39
C GLY A 98 -12.69 -19.70 -6.79
N ILE A 99 -11.73 -20.29 -7.50
CA ILE A 99 -10.52 -19.60 -7.95
C ILE A 99 -10.89 -18.41 -8.83
N ARG A 100 -10.44 -17.22 -8.43
CA ARG A 100 -10.63 -15.97 -9.18
C ARG A 100 -9.47 -15.77 -10.16
N LYS A 101 -9.79 -15.41 -11.40
CA LYS A 101 -8.77 -14.87 -12.32
C LYS A 101 -8.35 -13.50 -11.81
N THR A 102 -7.06 -13.35 -11.52
CA THR A 102 -6.45 -12.09 -11.10
C THR A 102 -6.86 -10.93 -12.02
N GLN A 103 -7.32 -9.83 -11.43
CA GLN A 103 -7.72 -8.61 -12.13
C GLN A 103 -6.74 -7.44 -11.91
N GLY A 104 -6.12 -7.36 -10.73
CA GLY A 104 -5.25 -6.25 -10.37
C GLY A 104 -3.87 -6.34 -11.04
N GLU A 105 -3.39 -5.20 -11.53
CA GLU A 105 -2.03 -5.07 -12.04
C GLU A 105 -1.06 -4.81 -10.87
N LYS A 106 0.02 -5.59 -10.81
CA LYS A 106 0.99 -5.49 -9.70
C LYS A 106 1.60 -4.10 -9.63
N GLY A 107 1.55 -3.50 -8.46
CA GLY A 107 2.14 -2.19 -8.20
C GLY A 107 1.25 -1.00 -8.56
N ILE A 108 0.10 -1.20 -9.22
CA ILE A 108 -0.85 -0.12 -9.56
C ILE A 108 -1.76 0.24 -8.37
N GLY A 109 -2.10 -0.74 -7.53
CA GLY A 109 -2.93 -0.52 -6.33
C GLY A 109 -2.42 0.55 -5.38
N ARG A 110 -1.12 0.53 -5.05
CA ARG A 110 -0.49 1.54 -4.19
C ARG A 110 -0.40 2.92 -4.85
N LEU A 111 -0.20 2.94 -6.18
CA LEU A 111 -0.18 4.19 -6.95
C LEU A 111 -1.58 4.80 -7.00
N SER A 112 -2.62 3.98 -7.00
CA SER A 112 -4.02 4.42 -6.90
C SER A 112 -4.30 5.08 -5.55
N ALA A 113 -3.82 4.49 -4.45
CA ALA A 113 -3.92 5.12 -3.13
C ALA A 113 -3.15 6.45 -3.06
N ALA A 114 -1.93 6.49 -3.61
CA ALA A 114 -1.12 7.70 -3.70
C ALA A 114 -1.73 8.80 -4.59
N PHE A 115 -2.44 8.40 -5.65
CA PHE A 115 -3.15 9.31 -6.54
C PHE A 115 -4.37 9.93 -5.85
N LEU A 116 -5.11 9.14 -5.07
CA LEU A 116 -6.35 9.57 -4.41
C LEU A 116 -6.11 10.50 -3.21
N SER A 117 -5.01 10.30 -2.49
CA SER A 117 -4.71 11.10 -1.30
C SER A 117 -3.19 11.23 -1.06
N PRO A 118 -2.71 12.41 -0.64
CA PRO A 118 -1.31 12.59 -0.22
C PRO A 118 -0.90 11.70 0.94
N VAL A 119 -1.85 11.29 1.79
CA VAL A 119 -1.61 10.44 2.96
C VAL A 119 -2.47 9.18 2.87
N THR A 120 -1.88 8.02 3.09
CA THR A 120 -2.58 6.73 3.16
C THR A 120 -2.38 6.09 4.52
N PHE A 121 -3.48 5.82 5.22
CA PHE A 121 -3.51 4.96 6.39
C PHE A 121 -4.01 3.58 5.98
N LEU A 122 -3.12 2.59 6.00
CA LEU A 122 -3.45 1.21 5.66
C LEU A 122 -3.59 0.41 6.95
N VAL A 123 -4.68 -0.34 7.06
CA VAL A 123 -4.92 -1.30 8.14
C VAL A 123 -5.30 -2.62 7.49
N THR A 124 -4.67 -3.71 7.89
CA THR A 124 -4.95 -5.05 7.34
C THR A 124 -4.87 -6.09 8.44
N LYS A 125 -5.65 -7.17 8.29
CA LYS A 125 -5.57 -8.35 9.13
C LYS A 125 -5.60 -9.59 8.27
N LYS A 126 -4.59 -10.44 8.46
CA LYS A 126 -4.60 -11.81 7.96
C LYS A 126 -5.13 -12.75 9.05
N MET A 127 -5.80 -13.83 8.63
CA MET A 127 -6.25 -14.87 9.56
C MET A 127 -5.07 -15.39 10.38
N ASP A 128 -5.29 -15.60 11.69
CA ASP A 128 -4.28 -16.05 12.66
C ASP A 128 -3.06 -15.12 12.85
N ASN A 129 -3.09 -13.90 12.29
CA ASN A 129 -2.09 -12.87 12.49
C ASN A 129 -2.65 -11.67 13.27
N ASN A 130 -1.74 -10.86 13.82
CA ASN A 130 -2.08 -9.53 14.33
C ASN A 130 -2.55 -8.61 13.20
N TYR A 131 -3.27 -7.55 13.58
CA TYR A 131 -3.47 -6.43 12.68
C TYR A 131 -2.12 -5.78 12.40
N VAL A 132 -1.96 -5.28 11.19
CA VAL A 132 -0.85 -4.41 10.80
C VAL A 132 -1.43 -3.08 10.35
N ALA A 133 -0.93 -1.99 10.92
CA ALA A 133 -1.24 -0.64 10.46
C ALA A 133 0.03 0.10 10.06
N LEU A 134 -0.05 0.89 9.00
CA LEU A 134 1.03 1.77 8.55
C LEU A 134 0.47 3.10 8.03
N LEU A 135 1.30 4.13 8.08
CA LEU A 135 0.93 5.47 7.64
C LEU A 135 2.00 6.00 6.68
N ILE A 136 1.59 6.35 5.47
CA ILE A 136 2.48 6.85 4.42
C ILE A 136 2.06 8.26 4.04
N ASP A 137 3.02 9.18 3.99
CA ASP A 137 2.87 10.46 3.30
C ASP A 137 3.64 10.40 1.97
N TRP A 138 2.90 10.33 0.88
CA TRP A 138 3.45 10.16 -0.46
C TRP A 138 4.28 11.36 -0.92
N ARG A 139 4.06 12.54 -0.32
CA ARG A 139 4.83 13.75 -0.61
C ARG A 139 6.29 13.63 -0.19
N LEU A 140 6.63 12.73 0.74
CA LEU A 140 8.02 12.42 1.10
C LEU A 140 8.81 11.92 -0.11
N PHE A 141 8.15 11.20 -1.03
CA PHE A 141 8.78 10.71 -2.26
C PHE A 141 8.88 11.76 -3.38
N GLU A 142 8.21 12.92 -3.22
CA GLU A 142 8.34 14.07 -4.13
C GLU A 142 9.57 14.93 -3.80
N ASN A 143 10.16 14.76 -2.60
CA ASN A 143 11.32 15.54 -2.17
C ASN A 143 12.58 15.13 -2.97
N PRO A 144 13.15 16.03 -3.81
CA PRO A 144 14.29 15.70 -4.66
C PRO A 144 15.59 15.47 -3.88
N TYR A 145 15.63 15.86 -2.61
CA TYR A 145 16.82 15.75 -1.76
C TYR A 145 16.88 14.44 -0.97
N LEU A 146 15.78 13.67 -0.89
CA LEU A 146 15.74 12.39 -0.20
C LEU A 146 16.17 11.24 -1.12
N SER A 147 17.03 10.35 -0.59
CA SER A 147 17.18 9.01 -1.14
C SER A 147 15.97 8.17 -0.75
N PHE A 148 15.73 7.10 -1.48
CA PHE A 148 14.71 6.11 -1.13
C PHE A 148 14.92 5.52 0.26
N ASP A 149 16.19 5.25 0.58
CA ASP A 149 16.61 4.63 1.84
C ASP A 149 16.44 5.55 3.05
N ASP A 150 16.20 6.85 2.82
CA ASP A 150 16.02 7.85 3.88
C ASP A 150 14.55 7.99 4.31
N VAL A 151 13.60 7.45 3.54
CA VAL A 151 12.15 7.56 3.84
C VAL A 151 11.72 6.42 4.75
N THR A 152 11.38 6.74 6.00
CA THR A 152 10.87 5.74 6.96
C THR A 152 9.35 5.71 6.94
N VAL A 153 8.77 4.53 6.74
CA VAL A 153 7.32 4.31 6.85
C VAL A 153 7.01 3.74 8.23
N PRO A 154 6.34 4.50 9.13
CA PRO A 154 5.95 3.97 10.43
C PRO A 154 4.89 2.89 10.27
N PHE A 155 5.05 1.80 11.02
CA PHE A 155 4.09 0.72 11.10
C PHE A 155 3.99 0.18 12.52
N ARG A 156 2.90 -0.56 12.81
CA ARG A 156 2.70 -1.24 14.09
C ARG A 156 1.85 -2.49 13.92
N GLU A 157 2.23 -3.55 14.63
CA GLU A 157 1.39 -4.73 14.83
C GLU A 157 0.61 -4.61 16.14
N PHE A 158 -0.65 -5.06 16.14
CA PHE A 158 -1.52 -5.00 17.31
C PHE A 158 -2.63 -6.05 17.25
N GLU A 159 -3.12 -6.52 18.40
CA GLU A 159 -4.03 -7.66 18.47
C GLU A 159 -5.51 -7.28 18.28
N LYS A 160 -5.93 -6.15 18.85
CA LYS A 160 -7.34 -5.75 18.94
C LYS A 160 -7.61 -4.45 18.20
N ILE A 161 -8.69 -4.43 17.42
CA ILE A 161 -9.07 -3.25 16.62
C ILE A 161 -9.35 -2.01 17.48
N ASP A 162 -9.78 -2.20 18.73
CA ASP A 162 -10.04 -1.10 19.68
C ASP A 162 -8.80 -0.25 19.96
N SER A 163 -7.59 -0.79 19.75
CA SER A 163 -6.32 -0.06 19.90
C SER A 163 -5.98 0.80 18.68
N LEU A 164 -6.79 0.81 17.62
CA LEU A 164 -6.45 1.47 16.36
C LEU A 164 -6.22 2.98 16.51
N SER A 165 -6.98 3.65 17.37
CA SER A 165 -6.83 5.09 17.62
C SER A 165 -5.47 5.43 18.25
N ASP A 166 -5.04 4.62 19.23
CA ASP A 166 -3.74 4.78 19.89
C ASP A 166 -2.60 4.45 18.92
N VAL A 167 -2.78 3.42 18.10
CA VAL A 167 -1.84 3.06 17.04
C VAL A 167 -1.67 4.22 16.07
N LEU A 168 -2.77 4.77 15.52
CA LEU A 168 -2.73 5.90 14.60
C LEU A 168 -2.02 7.11 15.21
N SER A 169 -2.30 7.42 16.48
CA SER A 169 -1.65 8.51 17.20
C SER A 169 -0.13 8.32 17.27
N GLY A 170 0.33 7.10 17.57
CA GLY A 170 1.75 6.76 17.56
C GLY A 170 2.39 6.88 16.17
N LEU A 171 1.70 6.39 15.14
CA LEU A 171 2.17 6.47 13.75
C LEU A 171 2.30 7.93 13.28
N LEU A 172 1.38 8.81 13.68
CA LEU A 172 1.45 10.24 13.37
C LEU A 172 2.66 10.93 14.02
N ILE A 173 3.01 10.55 15.25
CA ILE A 173 4.20 11.07 15.94
C ILE A 173 5.46 10.63 15.19
N GLU A 174 5.54 9.36 14.80
CA GLU A 174 6.70 8.83 14.08
C GLU A 174 6.82 9.43 12.67
N LEU A 175 5.71 9.55 11.94
CA LEU A 175 5.70 10.15 10.60
C LEU A 175 6.24 11.59 10.61
N LYS A 176 5.90 12.37 11.65
CA LYS A 176 6.39 13.75 11.81
C LYS A 176 7.90 13.84 11.99
N LYS A 177 8.58 12.76 12.40
CA LYS A 177 10.05 12.75 12.47
C LYS A 177 10.73 12.79 11.11
N ASN A 178 10.04 12.40 10.03
CA ASN A 178 10.58 12.48 8.67
C ASN A 178 10.69 13.92 8.15
N VAL A 179 10.03 14.89 8.82
CA VAL A 179 9.98 16.30 8.39
C VAL A 179 10.65 17.26 9.38
N SER A 180 11.19 16.74 10.48
CA SER A 180 11.93 17.47 11.51
C SER A 180 13.43 17.30 11.34
#